data_AF-A0A318DRP1-F1
#
_entry.id   AF-A0A318DRP1-F1
#
_cell.length_a   1.000
_cell.length_b   1.000
_cell.length_c   1.000
_cell.angle_alpha   90.00
_cell.angle_beta   90.00
_cell.angle_gamma   90.00
#
_symmetry.space_group_name_H-M   'P 1'
#
loop_
_entity.id
_entity.type
_entity.pdbx_description
1 polymer ?
#
loop_
_entity_poly.entity_id
_entity_poly.type
_entity_poly.pdbx_seq_one_letter_code
_entity_poly.pdbx_strand_id
1 'polypeptide(L)'
;MASMGFLKRLLGGTTPERADQTWRKTTQGARILVVDDSATIRAVLGRMLEVDGYEVVRAADGESALEMARAEPPAMIFLDIVLPGMNGFAVLRALRHDPLTQHVPIVMISGNQQATEQFYVQRFGADDFISKPFGQAEVARSIDRLVGFGRLSAREAAKVVSLPVSVPVETIPAMLANASEEPPAVSVPELAA
;
A
#
# COMPACT_ATOMS: atom_id res chain seq x y z
N MET A 1 -54.47 -30.67 -18.24
CA MET A 1 -54.89 -29.70 -17.20
C MET A 1 -53.94 -29.89 -16.03
N ALA A 2 -53.00 -29.02 -15.67
CA ALA A 2 -52.71 -27.66 -16.06
C ALA A 2 -51.18 -27.44 -16.15
N SER A 3 -50.79 -26.61 -17.10
CA SER A 3 -49.47 -26.03 -17.31
C SER A 3 -49.37 -24.70 -16.54
N MET A 4 -48.15 -24.18 -16.46
CA MET A 4 -47.79 -22.75 -16.50
C MET A 4 -47.23 -22.13 -15.20
N GLY A 5 -45.90 -21.95 -15.21
CA GLY A 5 -45.17 -21.03 -14.34
C GLY A 5 -43.85 -20.51 -14.95
N PHE A 6 -43.60 -20.72 -16.24
CA PHE A 6 -42.31 -20.49 -16.92
C PHE A 6 -42.20 -19.14 -17.69
N LEU A 7 -43.08 -18.16 -17.44
CA LEU A 7 -43.14 -16.93 -18.24
C LEU A 7 -43.31 -15.66 -17.38
N LYS A 8 -42.25 -15.28 -16.66
CA LYS A 8 -42.02 -13.91 -16.19
C LYS A 8 -40.69 -13.35 -16.68
N ARG A 9 -40.36 -13.60 -17.95
CA ARG A 9 -39.16 -13.06 -18.63
C ARG A 9 -39.46 -12.49 -20.01
N LEU A 10 -40.61 -11.85 -20.16
CA LEU A 10 -40.99 -11.13 -21.37
C LEU A 10 -41.81 -9.91 -20.94
N LEU A 11 -41.15 -8.75 -20.87
CA LEU A 11 -41.65 -7.36 -21.03
C LEU A 11 -40.61 -6.43 -20.39
N GLY A 12 -40.14 -5.48 -21.19
CA GLY A 12 -38.91 -4.71 -20.98
C GLY A 12 -38.81 -3.99 -19.64
N GLY A 13 -37.64 -4.15 -19.03
CA GLY A 13 -37.04 -3.19 -18.12
C GLY A 13 -35.56 -3.20 -18.48
N THR A 14 -35.05 -2.05 -18.87
CA THR A 14 -33.65 -1.77 -19.21
C THR A 14 -32.69 -2.55 -18.32
N THR A 15 -31.77 -3.30 -18.95
CA THR A 15 -30.54 -3.77 -18.31
C THR A 15 -29.95 -2.60 -17.52
N PRO A 16 -29.69 -2.70 -16.20
CA PRO A 16 -28.68 -1.84 -15.63
C PRO A 16 -27.38 -2.30 -16.27
N GLU A 17 -26.98 -1.54 -17.28
CA GLU A 17 -25.62 -1.43 -17.74
C GLU A 17 -24.65 -1.52 -16.56
N ARG A 18 -23.51 -2.15 -16.84
CA ARG A 18 -22.27 -2.08 -16.06
C ARG A 18 -22.00 -0.64 -15.59
N ALA A 19 -22.45 -0.30 -14.39
CA ALA A 19 -22.08 0.91 -13.68
C ALA A 19 -22.31 0.66 -12.19
N ASP A 20 -21.37 1.08 -11.35
CA ASP A 20 -21.40 0.99 -9.88
C ASP A 20 -21.01 -0.33 -9.19
N GLN A 21 -20.08 -1.07 -9.78
CA GLN A 21 -19.01 -1.65 -8.94
C GLN A 21 -17.98 -0.56 -8.67
N THR A 22 -18.36 0.49 -7.95
CA THR A 22 -17.43 1.38 -7.25
C THR A 22 -16.85 0.57 -6.09
N TRP A 23 -15.97 -0.36 -6.48
CA TRP A 23 -15.09 -1.10 -5.61
C TRP A 23 -14.54 -0.15 -4.55
N ARG A 24 -14.70 -0.52 -3.27
CA ARG A 24 -14.03 0.14 -2.15
C ARG A 24 -12.56 -0.18 -2.26
N LYS A 25 -11.90 0.46 -3.24
CA LYS A 25 -10.47 0.64 -3.31
C LYS A 25 -10.07 0.99 -1.89
N THR A 26 -9.20 0.18 -1.31
CA THR A 26 -8.40 0.59 -0.15
C THR A 26 -7.95 2.04 -0.33
N THR A 27 -7.64 2.73 0.77
CA THR A 27 -7.08 4.08 0.67
C THR A 27 -5.93 4.09 -0.31
N GLN A 28 -6.10 4.72 -1.47
CA GLN A 28 -4.98 5.09 -2.32
C GLN A 28 -3.95 5.81 -1.42
N GLY A 29 -2.68 5.40 -1.52
CA GLY A 29 -1.62 5.81 -0.61
C GLY A 29 -1.47 4.97 0.66
N ALA A 30 -2.22 3.87 0.86
CA ALA A 30 -1.96 2.95 1.97
C ALA A 30 -0.56 2.34 1.85
N ARG A 31 0.18 2.37 2.96
CA ARG A 31 1.52 1.79 3.07
C ARG A 31 1.45 0.28 3.21
N ILE A 32 2.04 -0.45 2.27
CA ILE A 32 2.17 -1.91 2.27
C ILE A 32 3.63 -2.29 2.43
N LEU A 33 3.90 -3.20 3.37
CA LEU A 33 5.23 -3.79 3.54
C LEU A 33 5.33 -5.10 2.77
N VAL A 34 6.32 -5.20 1.89
CA VAL A 34 6.67 -6.42 1.14
C VAL A 34 7.96 -7.01 1.69
N VAL A 35 7.91 -8.24 2.18
CA VAL A 35 9.03 -8.95 2.79
C VAL A 35 9.32 -10.21 2.00
N ASP A 36 10.49 -10.25 1.37
CA ASP A 36 10.95 -11.38 0.55
C ASP A 36 12.47 -11.26 0.39
N ASP A 37 13.24 -12.33 0.40
CA ASP A 37 14.70 -12.24 0.21
C ASP A 37 15.08 -12.00 -1.25
N SER A 38 14.24 -12.42 -2.19
CA SER A 38 14.42 -12.19 -3.62
C SER A 38 14.11 -10.74 -4.01
N ALA A 39 15.15 -10.00 -4.42
CA ALA A 39 15.01 -8.65 -4.95
C ALA A 39 14.03 -8.58 -6.14
N THR A 40 13.99 -9.62 -6.98
CA THR A 40 13.07 -9.72 -8.11
C THR A 40 11.62 -9.82 -7.64
N ILE A 41 11.33 -10.67 -6.65
CA ILE A 41 9.96 -10.79 -6.12
C ILE A 41 9.52 -9.49 -5.44
N ARG A 42 10.38 -8.86 -4.63
CA ARG A 42 10.09 -7.54 -4.04
C ARG A 42 9.82 -6.47 -5.08
N ALA A 43 10.55 -6.48 -6.20
CA ALA A 43 10.35 -5.52 -7.28
C ALA A 43 9.03 -5.77 -8.02
N VAL A 44 8.74 -7.02 -8.39
CA VAL A 44 7.54 -7.40 -9.13
C VAL A 44 6.28 -7.16 -8.30
N LEU A 45 6.22 -7.68 -7.07
CA LEU A 45 5.07 -7.48 -6.19
C LEU A 45 4.90 -6.01 -5.84
N GLY A 46 6.00 -5.32 -5.52
CA GLY A 46 5.94 -3.88 -5.25
C GLY A 46 5.40 -3.09 -6.44
N ARG A 47 5.80 -3.43 -7.68
CA ARG A 47 5.27 -2.77 -8.87
C ARG A 47 3.78 -3.01 -9.08
N MET A 48 3.29 -4.23 -8.83
CA MET A 48 1.85 -4.53 -8.91
C MET A 48 1.06 -3.64 -7.95
N LEU A 49 1.53 -3.50 -6.71
CA LEU A 49 0.88 -2.68 -5.69
C LEU A 49 0.98 -1.17 -6.01
N GLU A 50 2.13 -0.69 -6.47
CA GLU A 50 2.29 0.72 -6.87
C GLU A 50 1.35 1.11 -8.02
N VAL A 51 1.16 0.23 -9.01
CA VAL A 51 0.20 0.44 -10.12
C VAL A 51 -1.24 0.55 -9.60
N ASP A 52 -1.57 -0.19 -8.54
CA ASP A 52 -2.88 -0.15 -7.90
C ASP A 52 -3.05 1.06 -6.96
N GLY A 53 -1.99 1.85 -6.75
CA GLY A 53 -2.00 3.13 -6.02
C GLY A 53 -1.54 3.04 -4.56
N TYR A 54 -0.83 1.98 -4.17
CA TYR A 54 -0.28 1.82 -2.83
C TYR A 54 1.12 2.44 -2.69
N GLU A 55 1.46 2.86 -1.46
CA GLU A 55 2.83 3.15 -1.09
C GLU A 55 3.51 1.86 -0.66
N VAL A 56 4.68 1.52 -1.21
CA VAL A 56 5.33 0.24 -0.95
C VAL A 56 6.66 0.42 -0.24
N VAL A 57 6.78 -0.21 0.92
CA VAL A 57 8.04 -0.38 1.65
C VAL A 57 8.50 -1.83 1.52
N ARG A 58 9.82 -2.04 1.45
CA ARG A 58 10.41 -3.34 1.10
C ARG A 58 11.45 -3.73 2.14
N ALA A 59 11.36 -4.96 2.64
CA ALA A 59 12.34 -5.57 3.55
C ALA A 59 12.89 -6.86 2.93
N ALA A 60 14.19 -7.10 3.06
CA ALA A 60 14.86 -8.28 2.49
C ALA A 60 14.92 -9.48 3.47
N ASP A 61 14.59 -9.25 4.74
CA ASP A 61 14.70 -10.21 5.82
C ASP A 61 13.70 -9.91 6.93
N GLY A 62 13.57 -10.87 7.85
CA GLY A 62 12.61 -10.78 8.95
C GLY A 62 12.94 -9.71 9.99
N GLU A 63 14.22 -9.43 10.25
CA GLU A 63 14.63 -8.44 11.25
C GLU A 63 14.25 -7.03 10.79
N SER A 64 14.66 -6.68 9.56
CA SER A 64 14.29 -5.44 8.88
C SER A 64 12.77 -5.27 8.81
N ALA A 65 12.03 -6.35 8.54
CA ALA A 65 10.57 -6.31 8.49
C ALA A 65 9.95 -5.95 9.86
N LEU A 66 10.45 -6.53 10.95
CA LEU A 66 9.98 -6.24 12.30
C LEU A 66 10.31 -4.80 12.72
N GLU A 67 11.52 -4.32 12.41
CA GLU A 67 11.93 -2.95 12.67
C GLU A 67 11.05 -1.94 11.92
N MET A 68 10.88 -2.13 10.61
CA MET A 68 10.05 -1.26 9.77
C MET A 68 8.59 -1.27 10.19
N ALA A 69 8.04 -2.44 10.56
CA ALA A 69 6.65 -2.56 10.99
C ALA A 69 6.38 -1.90 12.34
N ARG A 70 7.38 -1.86 13.24
CA ARG A 70 7.26 -1.16 14.54
C ARG A 70 7.44 0.34 14.41
N ALA A 71 8.41 0.77 13.60
CA ALA A 71 8.71 2.19 13.41
C ALA A 71 7.52 2.93 12.77
N GLU A 72 6.90 2.29 11.78
CA GLU A 72 5.75 2.84 11.07
C GLU A 72 4.83 1.68 10.64
N PRO A 73 3.78 1.36 11.43
CA PRO A 73 2.90 0.23 11.16
C PRO A 73 2.24 0.33 9.77
N PRO A 74 2.46 -0.65 8.88
CA PRO A 74 1.83 -0.64 7.57
C PRO A 74 0.35 -1.02 7.66
N ALA A 75 -0.40 -0.68 6.61
CA ALA A 75 -1.78 -1.12 6.47
C ALA A 75 -1.89 -2.62 6.15
N MET A 76 -0.85 -3.22 5.57
CA MET A 76 -0.77 -4.65 5.25
C MET A 76 0.69 -5.10 5.13
N ILE A 77 0.94 -6.39 5.38
CA ILE A 77 2.21 -7.05 5.13
C ILE A 77 2.02 -8.24 4.18
N PHE A 78 2.83 -8.30 3.12
CA PHE A 78 3.08 -9.52 2.36
C PHE A 78 4.41 -10.11 2.85
N LEU A 79 4.38 -11.35 3.34
CA LEU A 79 5.50 -11.97 4.05
C LEU A 79 5.89 -13.32 3.47
N ASP A 80 7.08 -13.45 2.91
CA ASP A 80 7.62 -14.75 2.53
C ASP A 80 7.83 -15.65 3.76
N ILE A 81 7.53 -16.94 3.60
CA ILE A 81 7.81 -17.95 4.62
C ILE A 81 9.31 -18.26 4.69
N VAL A 82 9.97 -18.33 3.54
CA VAL A 82 11.39 -18.71 3.47
C VAL A 82 12.22 -17.44 3.42
N LEU A 83 12.85 -17.11 4.55
CA LEU A 83 13.72 -15.94 4.69
C LEU A 83 15.07 -16.37 5.30
N PRO A 84 16.16 -15.66 5.00
CA PRO A 84 17.44 -15.89 5.66
C PRO A 84 17.38 -15.51 7.14
N GLY A 85 18.04 -16.30 7.99
CA GLY A 85 18.13 -16.07 9.43
C GLY A 85 16.84 -16.43 10.18
N MET A 86 15.77 -15.66 9.98
CA MET A 86 14.49 -15.84 10.66
C MET A 86 13.41 -16.33 9.70
N ASN A 87 12.83 -17.51 9.97
CA ASN A 87 11.69 -18.04 9.21
C ASN A 87 10.48 -17.07 9.30
N GLY A 88 9.76 -16.86 8.19
CA GLY A 88 8.58 -16.00 8.12
C GLY A 88 7.48 -16.36 9.13
N PHE A 89 7.36 -17.62 9.54
CA PHE A 89 6.45 -17.98 10.65
C PHE A 89 6.87 -17.38 12.00
N ALA A 90 8.16 -17.23 12.26
CA ALA A 90 8.66 -16.57 13.45
C ALA A 90 8.39 -15.05 13.39
N VAL A 91 8.58 -14.44 12.21
CA VAL A 91 8.22 -13.03 11.97
C VAL A 91 6.72 -12.81 12.19
N LEU A 92 5.86 -13.64 11.61
CA LEU A 92 4.41 -13.60 11.80
C LEU A 92 4.04 -13.69 13.29
N ARG A 93 4.62 -14.64 14.04
CA ARG A 93 4.38 -14.74 15.48
C ARG A 93 4.82 -13.49 16.21
N ALA A 94 6.00 -12.95 15.92
CA ALA A 94 6.49 -11.73 16.56
C ALA A 94 5.54 -10.53 16.31
N LEU A 95 5.08 -10.35 15.07
CA LEU A 95 4.10 -9.31 14.72
C LEU A 95 2.77 -9.52 15.47
N ARG A 96 2.30 -10.76 15.58
CA ARG A 96 1.05 -11.07 16.31
C ARG A 96 1.13 -10.86 17.82
N HIS A 97 2.31 -10.92 18.42
CA HIS A 97 2.50 -10.68 19.86
C HIS A 97 2.82 -9.22 20.20
N ASP A 98 3.03 -8.37 19.19
CA ASP A 98 3.36 -6.97 19.38
C ASP A 98 2.08 -6.11 19.31
N PRO A 99 1.71 -5.36 20.38
CA PRO A 99 0.50 -4.54 20.40
C PRO A 99 0.37 -3.54 19.24
N LEU A 100 1.51 -3.07 18.69
CA LEU A 100 1.52 -2.12 17.58
C LEU A 100 1.19 -2.76 16.23
N THR A 101 1.44 -4.05 16.08
CA THR A 101 1.34 -4.73 14.77
C THR A 101 0.37 -5.92 14.77
N GLN A 102 -0.12 -6.36 15.93
CA GLN A 102 -0.98 -7.53 16.07
C GLN A 102 -2.23 -7.49 15.19
N HIS A 103 -2.76 -6.30 14.90
CA HIS A 103 -3.97 -6.10 14.10
C HIS A 103 -3.70 -5.99 12.59
N VAL A 104 -2.45 -5.74 12.18
CA VAL A 104 -2.08 -5.53 10.78
C VAL A 104 -2.37 -6.79 9.98
N PRO A 105 -3.12 -6.73 8.86
CA PRO A 105 -3.34 -7.88 8.00
C PRO A 105 -2.03 -8.42 7.41
N ILE A 106 -1.82 -9.74 7.50
CA ILE A 106 -0.62 -10.42 7.00
C ILE A 106 -1.02 -11.50 6.00
N VAL A 107 -0.52 -11.36 4.78
CA VAL A 107 -0.61 -12.36 3.71
C VAL A 107 0.71 -13.10 3.61
N MET A 108 0.69 -14.40 3.88
CA MET A 108 1.89 -15.22 3.72
C MET A 108 2.10 -15.56 2.24
N ILE A 109 3.35 -15.54 1.78
CA ILE A 109 3.73 -15.91 0.42
C ILE A 109 4.70 -17.08 0.49
N SER A 110 4.57 -18.08 -0.38
CA SER A 110 5.63 -19.09 -0.53
C SER A 110 5.61 -19.79 -1.88
N GLY A 111 6.80 -20.09 -2.42
CA GLY A 111 6.97 -21.01 -3.54
C GLY A 111 7.31 -22.44 -3.11
N ASN A 112 7.47 -22.69 -1.80
CA ASN A 112 7.85 -23.98 -1.27
C ASN A 112 6.61 -24.77 -0.87
N GLN A 113 6.44 -25.97 -1.44
CA GLN A 113 5.26 -26.82 -1.20
C GLN A 113 5.17 -27.27 0.27
N GLN A 114 6.28 -27.63 0.90
CA GLN A 114 6.29 -28.03 2.32
C GLN A 114 5.93 -26.87 3.23
N ALA A 115 6.42 -25.66 2.95
CA ALA A 115 6.05 -24.45 3.69
C ALA A 115 4.54 -24.15 3.54
N THR A 116 4.00 -24.37 2.34
CA THR A 116 2.57 -24.23 2.04
C THR A 116 1.74 -25.24 2.83
N GLU A 117 2.15 -26.50 2.87
CA GLU A 117 1.49 -27.55 3.67
C GLU A 117 1.51 -27.20 5.17
N GLN A 118 2.66 -26.76 5.69
CA GLN A 118 2.79 -26.31 7.07
C GLN A 118 1.84 -25.17 7.39
N PHE A 119 1.70 -24.20 6.47
CA PHE A 119 0.78 -23.08 6.62
C PHE A 119 -0.65 -23.55 6.93
N TYR A 120 -1.17 -24.49 6.13
CA TYR A 120 -2.54 -25.00 6.29
C TYR A 120 -2.72 -25.88 7.53
N VAL A 121 -1.68 -26.60 7.94
CA VAL A 121 -1.75 -27.52 9.09
C VAL A 121 -1.72 -26.78 10.43
N GLN A 122 -0.90 -25.74 10.56
CA GLN A 122 -0.56 -25.18 11.89
C GLN A 122 -1.37 -23.94 12.31
N ARG A 123 -2.42 -23.55 11.57
CA ARG A 123 -3.32 -22.41 11.91
C ARG A 123 -2.57 -21.14 12.34
N PHE A 124 -1.59 -20.70 11.54
CA PHE A 124 -0.61 -19.69 11.96
C PHE A 124 -1.13 -18.26 12.23
N GLY A 125 -2.43 -17.97 12.22
CA GLY A 125 -2.96 -16.63 12.51
C GLY A 125 -2.62 -15.57 11.44
N ALA A 126 -2.15 -15.98 10.27
CA ALA A 126 -2.14 -15.14 9.08
C ALA A 126 -3.58 -14.96 8.57
N ASP A 127 -3.81 -13.86 7.84
CA ASP A 127 -5.13 -13.54 7.32
C ASP A 127 -5.37 -14.14 5.93
N ASP A 128 -4.31 -14.39 5.16
CA ASP A 128 -4.40 -15.02 3.83
C ASP A 128 -3.06 -15.66 3.41
N PHE A 129 -3.07 -16.37 2.28
CA PHE A 129 -1.91 -17.01 1.67
C PHE A 129 -1.92 -16.92 0.14
N ILE A 130 -0.75 -16.73 -0.45
CA ILE A 130 -0.51 -16.73 -1.91
C ILE A 130 0.66 -17.67 -2.24
N SER A 131 0.45 -18.60 -3.17
CA SER A 131 1.54 -19.45 -3.67
C SER A 131 2.34 -18.76 -4.79
N LYS A 132 3.66 -18.89 -4.79
CA LYS A 132 4.50 -18.52 -5.93
C LYS A 132 4.48 -19.66 -6.97
N PRO A 133 4.47 -19.37 -8.28
CA PRO A 133 4.37 -18.04 -8.88
C PRO A 133 2.94 -17.47 -8.81
N PHE A 134 2.84 -16.15 -8.62
CA PHE A 134 1.57 -15.42 -8.57
C PHE A 134 1.54 -14.28 -9.59
N GLY A 135 0.33 -13.80 -9.90
CA GLY A 135 0.11 -12.65 -10.78
C GLY A 135 -0.72 -11.56 -10.10
N GLN A 136 -0.86 -10.41 -10.78
CA GLN A 136 -1.59 -9.24 -10.25
C GLN A 136 -3.02 -9.59 -9.81
N ALA A 137 -3.72 -10.46 -10.54
CA ALA A 137 -5.08 -10.87 -10.21
C ALA A 137 -5.17 -11.66 -8.88
N GLU A 138 -4.14 -12.39 -8.50
CA GLU A 138 -4.12 -13.15 -7.24
C GLU A 138 -3.85 -12.23 -6.05
N VAL A 139 -2.91 -11.29 -6.22
CA VAL A 139 -2.62 -10.22 -5.25
C VAL A 139 -3.87 -9.38 -5.00
N ALA A 140 -4.53 -8.91 -6.07
CA ALA A 140 -5.76 -8.14 -5.98
C ALA A 140 -6.87 -8.91 -5.26
N ARG A 141 -7.08 -10.19 -5.62
CA ARG A 141 -8.07 -11.05 -4.95
C ARG A 141 -7.81 -11.21 -3.45
N SER A 142 -6.56 -11.35 -3.04
CA SER A 142 -6.20 -11.45 -1.62
C SER A 142 -6.54 -10.16 -0.88
N ILE A 143 -6.16 -9.01 -1.45
CA ILE A 143 -6.49 -7.70 -0.87
C ILE A 143 -8.01 -7.51 -0.78
N ASP A 144 -8.75 -7.81 -1.85
CA ASP A 144 -10.20 -7.67 -1.89
C ASP A 144 -10.90 -8.50 -0.80
N ARG A 145 -10.44 -9.73 -0.55
CA ARG A 145 -10.93 -10.56 0.55
C ARG A 145 -10.73 -9.85 1.89
N LEU A 146 -9.54 -9.32 2.13
CA LEU A 146 -9.20 -8.66 3.39
C LEU A 146 -9.92 -7.33 3.60
N VAL A 147 -10.19 -6.58 2.54
CA VAL A 147 -11.10 -5.41 2.59
C VAL A 147 -12.53 -5.87 2.93
N GLY A 148 -13.02 -6.91 2.26
CA GLY A 148 -14.37 -7.44 2.46
C GLY A 148 -14.63 -7.92 3.89
N PHE A 149 -13.61 -8.46 4.57
CA PHE A 149 -13.68 -8.86 5.97
C PHE A 149 -13.49 -7.71 6.98
N GLY A 150 -13.35 -6.46 6.51
CA GLY A 150 -13.10 -5.30 7.37
C GLY A 150 -11.72 -5.32 8.05
N ARG A 151 -10.81 -6.18 7.59
CA ARG A 151 -9.45 -6.31 8.12
C ARG A 151 -8.54 -5.20 7.62
N LEU A 152 -8.85 -4.66 6.44
CA LEU A 152 -8.29 -3.41 5.92
C LEU A 152 -9.37 -2.35 5.95
N SER A 153 -9.16 -1.30 6.75
CA SER A 153 -10.05 -0.15 6.71
C SER A 153 -9.90 0.54 5.36
N ALA A 154 -10.80 0.24 4.41
CA ALA A 154 -11.11 1.20 3.35
C ALA A 154 -11.46 2.51 4.06
N ARG A 155 -10.85 3.65 3.67
CA ARG A 155 -11.19 4.95 4.27
C ARG A 155 -12.71 5.04 4.35
N GLU A 156 -13.27 5.20 5.55
CA GLU A 156 -14.38 6.14 5.61
C GLU A 156 -13.76 7.44 5.14
N ALA A 157 -14.17 7.92 3.95
CA ALA A 157 -13.75 9.18 3.37
C ALA A 157 -13.61 10.17 4.52
N ALA A 158 -12.37 10.62 4.78
CA ALA A 158 -12.03 11.34 5.99
C ALA A 158 -13.12 12.35 6.28
N LYS A 159 -13.80 12.18 7.43
CA LYS A 159 -14.57 13.27 8.01
C LYS A 159 -13.53 14.37 8.21
N VAL A 160 -13.49 15.32 7.28
CA VAL A 160 -12.64 16.49 7.35
C VAL A 160 -13.08 17.19 8.63
N VAL A 161 -12.35 16.97 9.71
CA VAL A 161 -12.44 17.84 10.87
C VAL A 161 -11.74 19.10 10.41
N SER A 162 -12.53 20.04 9.90
CA SER A 162 -12.10 21.41 9.70
C SER A 162 -11.81 22.00 11.08
N LEU A 163 -10.58 21.82 11.57
CA LEU A 163 -10.08 22.66 12.64
C LEU A 163 -9.80 24.04 12.02
N PRO A 164 -10.39 25.13 12.54
CA PRO A 164 -10.06 26.47 12.08
C PRO A 164 -8.61 26.77 12.51
N VAL A 165 -7.65 26.49 11.64
CA VAL A 165 -6.30 27.01 11.79
C VAL A 165 -6.34 28.46 11.36
N SER A 166 -6.42 29.35 12.34
CA SER A 166 -6.18 30.77 12.14
C SER A 166 -4.67 30.97 12.14
N VAL A 167 -4.05 31.11 10.97
CA VAL A 167 -2.67 31.59 10.89
C VAL A 167 -2.75 33.11 10.77
N PRO A 168 -2.19 33.90 11.70
CA PRO A 168 -1.97 35.31 11.47
C PRO A 168 -1.00 35.45 10.30
N VAL A 169 -1.44 36.06 9.20
CA VAL A 169 -0.54 36.54 8.15
C VAL A 169 0.16 37.77 8.70
N GLU A 170 1.26 37.57 9.43
CA GLU A 170 2.18 38.67 9.70
C GLU A 170 3.05 38.90 8.46
N THR A 171 2.63 39.94 7.75
CA THR A 171 3.30 40.75 6.73
C THR A 171 4.82 40.61 6.72
N ILE A 172 5.37 40.11 5.61
CA ILE A 172 6.79 40.32 5.24
C ILE A 172 6.94 41.77 4.78
N PRO A 173 7.70 42.65 5.47
CA PRO A 173 8.03 43.96 4.92
C PRO A 173 9.24 43.85 3.99
N ALA A 174 9.03 44.26 2.74
CA ALA A 174 9.97 44.94 1.84
C ALA A 174 11.48 44.66 2.02
N MET A 175 12.00 43.65 1.30
CA MET A 175 13.43 43.56 0.94
C MET A 175 13.64 43.36 -0.58
N LEU A 176 12.72 43.85 -1.41
CA LEU A 176 12.82 43.85 -2.88
C LEU A 176 12.69 45.25 -3.49
N ALA A 177 13.35 46.25 -2.89
CA ALA A 177 13.52 47.56 -3.50
C ALA A 177 14.92 48.09 -3.20
N ASN A 178 15.91 47.60 -3.96
CA ASN A 178 17.12 48.35 -4.37
C ASN A 178 18.04 47.40 -5.14
N ALA A 179 17.77 47.25 -6.44
CA ALA A 179 18.74 46.74 -7.41
C ALA A 179 18.61 47.62 -8.66
N SER A 180 19.06 48.86 -8.55
CA SER A 180 19.23 49.80 -9.66
C SER A 180 20.36 50.75 -9.30
N GLU A 181 21.59 50.23 -9.29
CA GLU A 181 22.79 51.05 -9.41
C GLU A 181 23.65 50.44 -10.52
N GLU A 182 23.85 51.22 -11.59
CA GLU A 182 24.77 50.93 -12.69
C GLU A 182 26.21 50.76 -12.15
N PRO A 183 27.00 49.83 -12.70
CA PRO A 183 28.41 49.76 -12.36
C PRO A 183 29.16 50.99 -12.92
N PRO A 184 30.11 51.58 -12.18
CA PRO A 184 30.90 52.70 -12.68
C PRO A 184 31.82 52.27 -13.82
N ALA A 185 31.95 53.14 -14.82
CA ALA A 185 32.84 52.96 -15.96
C ALA A 185 34.30 52.84 -15.51
N VAL A 186 34.94 51.73 -15.90
CA VAL A 186 36.38 51.51 -15.69
C VAL A 186 37.15 52.26 -16.77
N SER A 187 37.87 53.30 -16.37
CA SER A 187 38.84 54.02 -17.19
C SER A 187 40.08 53.15 -17.44
N VAL A 188 40.36 52.85 -18.71
CA VAL A 188 41.57 52.13 -19.14
C VAL A 188 42.70 53.15 -19.33
N PRO A 189 43.88 53.00 -18.70
CA PRO A 189 45.02 53.85 -19.00
C PRO A 189 45.73 53.36 -20.27
N GLU A 190 45.96 54.30 -21.17
CA GLU A 190 46.77 54.18 -22.39
C GLU A 190 48.24 53.96 -22.00
N LEU A 191 48.83 52.83 -22.42
CA LEU A 191 50.28 52.64 -22.34
C LEU A 191 50.88 52.81 -23.75
N ALA A 192 51.67 53.86 -23.87
CA ALA A 192 52.37 54.29 -25.05
C ALA A 192 53.59 53.41 -25.39
N ALA A 193 53.83 53.33 -26.71
CA ALA A 193 55.04 52.93 -27.46
C ALA A 193 55.47 51.45 -27.42
#